data_AF-A0A1S3B800-F1
#
_entry.id   AF-A0A1S3B800-F1
#
_cell.length_a   1.000
_cell.length_b   1.000
_cell.length_c   1.000
_cell.angle_alpha   90.00
_cell.angle_beta   90.00
_cell.angle_gamma   90.00
#
_symmetry.space_group_name_H-M   'P 1'
#
loop_
_entity.id
_entity.type
_entity.pdbx_description
1 polymer ?
#
loop_
_entity_poly.entity_id
_entity_poly.type
_entity_poly.pdbx_seq_one_letter_code
_entity_poly.pdbx_strand_id
1 'polypeptide(L)'
;MDASERRYLEDDDTSLMKTIKGATMGFVSGTIFGTIVATWYDVPRVERNVALPGLVRTLKLMGNYGMTFAAIGGVYIGVEQLVQNYRMKRDFVNGAVGGFAAGASVLGYKGKSISTALSAGAALAFTSAVIDIGGQTTRIDTGKEYYPYTTKKRSHIE
;
A
#
# COMPACT_ATOMS: atom_id res chain seq x y z
N MET A 1 24.53 -8.55 -19.31
CA MET A 1 23.19 -7.99 -19.11
C MET A 1 22.56 -7.84 -20.47
N ASP A 2 21.48 -8.58 -20.73
CA ASP A 2 20.70 -8.42 -21.95
C ASP A 2 19.83 -7.15 -21.88
N ALA A 3 19.57 -6.55 -23.03
CA ALA A 3 18.80 -5.32 -23.12
C ALA A 3 17.34 -5.48 -22.63
N SER A 4 16.79 -6.70 -22.75
CA SER A 4 15.46 -7.05 -22.24
C SER A 4 15.41 -7.02 -20.71
N GLU A 5 16.37 -7.64 -20.02
CA GLU A 5 16.42 -7.65 -18.55
C GLU A 5 16.56 -6.24 -17.96
N ARG A 6 17.37 -5.38 -18.60
CA ARG A 6 17.48 -3.97 -18.17
C ARG A 6 16.15 -3.24 -18.29
N ARG A 7 15.44 -3.42 -19.40
CA ARG A 7 14.13 -2.80 -19.63
C ARG A 7 13.08 -3.28 -18.65
N TYR A 8 13.07 -4.58 -18.34
CA TYR A 8 12.19 -5.14 -17.32
C TYR A 8 12.46 -4.57 -15.93
N LEU A 9 13.72 -4.34 -15.57
CA LEU A 9 14.10 -3.76 -14.29
C LEU A 9 13.75 -2.26 -14.19
N GLU A 10 13.91 -1.52 -15.29
CA GLU A 10 13.50 -0.11 -15.40
C GLU A 10 11.96 0.05 -15.28
N ASP A 11 11.19 -0.83 -15.94
CA ASP A 11 9.74 -0.84 -15.84
C ASP A 11 9.26 -1.24 -14.43
N ASP A 12 9.96 -2.18 -13.77
CA ASP A 12 9.65 -2.64 -12.40
C ASP A 12 9.85 -1.55 -11.33
N ASP A 13 10.75 -0.61 -11.62
CA ASP A 13 11.18 0.47 -10.72
C ASP A 13 10.43 1.78 -10.86
N THR A 14 9.63 1.88 -11.92
CA THR A 14 8.86 3.08 -12.22
C THR A 14 7.88 3.39 -11.08
N SER A 15 7.75 4.67 -10.76
CA SER A 15 6.82 5.21 -9.75
C SER A 15 5.39 4.63 -9.88
N LEU A 16 4.90 4.56 -11.11
CA LEU A 16 3.60 3.99 -11.44
C LEU A 16 3.52 2.50 -11.08
N MET A 17 4.53 1.69 -11.42
CA MET A 17 4.55 0.27 -11.11
C MET A 17 4.56 0.02 -9.60
N LYS A 18 5.36 0.79 -8.86
CA LYS A 18 5.40 0.72 -7.38
C LYS A 18 4.05 1.09 -6.76
N THR A 19 3.35 2.08 -7.31
CA THR A 19 1.99 2.45 -6.88
C THR A 19 0.99 1.33 -7.17
N ILE A 20 1.07 0.71 -8.34
CA ILE A 20 0.25 -0.45 -8.71
C ILE A 20 0.52 -1.62 -7.75
N LYS A 21 1.79 -1.90 -7.42
CA LYS A 21 2.17 -2.93 -6.44
C LYS A 21 1.59 -2.61 -5.06
N GLY A 22 1.68 -1.36 -4.60
CA GLY A 22 1.06 -0.90 -3.36
C GLY A 22 -0.45 -1.09 -3.33
N ALA A 23 -1.14 -0.70 -4.40
CA ALA A 23 -2.58 -0.88 -4.54
C ALA A 23 -2.98 -2.36 -4.63
N THR A 24 -2.19 -3.18 -5.33
CA THR A 24 -2.45 -4.62 -5.48
C THR A 24 -2.28 -5.34 -4.14
N MET A 25 -1.21 -5.05 -3.41
CA MET A 25 -1.00 -5.60 -2.08
C MET A 25 -2.12 -5.18 -1.11
N GLY A 26 -2.49 -3.89 -1.15
CA GLY A 26 -3.66 -3.39 -0.42
C GLY A 26 -4.94 -4.14 -0.78
N PHE A 27 -5.19 -4.39 -2.07
CA PHE A 27 -6.37 -5.14 -2.53
C PHE A 27 -6.41 -6.56 -1.96
N VAL A 28 -5.29 -7.29 -2.03
CA VAL A 28 -5.18 -8.65 -1.51
C VAL A 28 -5.41 -8.66 0.00
N SER A 29 -4.70 -7.81 0.74
CA SER A 29 -4.86 -7.69 2.20
C SER A 29 -6.27 -7.29 2.59
N GLY A 30 -6.89 -6.34 1.88
CA GLY A 30 -8.27 -5.91 2.11
C GLY A 30 -9.30 -6.97 1.81
N THR A 31 -9.05 -7.82 0.81
CA THR A 31 -9.93 -8.95 0.48
C THR A 31 -9.88 -9.99 1.59
N ILE A 32 -8.69 -10.33 2.11
CA ILE A 32 -8.52 -11.24 3.26
C ILE A 32 -9.17 -10.65 4.50
N PHE A 33 -9.02 -9.36 4.77
CA PHE A 33 -9.71 -8.72 5.87
C PHE A 33 -11.24 -8.76 5.67
N GLY A 34 -11.70 -8.52 4.45
CA GLY A 34 -13.10 -8.60 4.07
C GLY A 34 -13.69 -10.00 4.23
N THR A 35 -12.93 -11.08 4.00
CA THR A 35 -13.41 -12.45 4.26
C THR A 35 -13.59 -12.71 5.74
N ILE A 36 -12.63 -12.30 6.58
CA ILE A 36 -12.74 -12.43 8.05
C ILE A 36 -13.98 -11.69 8.56
N VAL A 37 -14.16 -10.45 8.10
CA VAL A 37 -15.34 -9.65 8.45
C VAL A 37 -16.62 -10.33 7.98
N ALA A 38 -16.66 -10.86 6.75
CA ALA A 38 -17.81 -11.60 6.25
C ALA A 38 -18.16 -12.80 7.15
N THR A 39 -17.15 -13.57 7.59
CA THR A 39 -17.34 -14.72 8.48
C THR A 39 -17.97 -14.33 9.82
N TRP A 40 -17.68 -13.14 10.35
CA TRP A 40 -18.26 -12.69 11.62
C TRP A 40 -19.67 -12.11 11.50
N TYR A 41 -20.01 -11.54 10.34
CA TYR A 41 -21.35 -11.02 10.08
C TYR A 41 -22.34 -12.10 9.60
N ASP A 42 -21.85 -13.29 9.24
CA ASP A 42 -22.68 -14.45 8.89
C ASP A 42 -23.23 -15.14 10.16
N VAL A 43 -24.15 -14.45 10.84
CA VAL A 43 -25.03 -15.04 11.86
C VAL A 43 -26.14 -15.81 11.10
N PRO A 44 -26.41 -17.09 11.44
CA PRO A 44 -27.03 -18.05 10.53
C PRO A 44 -28.45 -17.65 10.16
N ARG A 45 -28.62 -17.07 8.97
CA ARG A 45 -29.89 -17.11 8.26
C ARG A 45 -29.79 -18.19 7.21
N VAL A 46 -30.21 -19.38 7.61
CA VAL A 46 -30.86 -20.35 6.73
C VAL A 46 -32.08 -19.63 6.10
N GLU A 47 -31.84 -18.79 5.11
CA GLU A 47 -32.85 -18.53 4.10
C GLU A 47 -32.85 -19.75 3.19
N ARG A 48 -33.69 -20.72 3.59
CA ARG A 48 -34.13 -21.82 2.75
C ARG A 48 -34.41 -21.26 1.34
N ASN A 49 -33.68 -21.78 0.35
CA ASN A 49 -33.90 -21.67 -1.10
C ASN A 49 -33.29 -20.55 -1.97
N VAL A 50 -32.33 -19.72 -1.52
CA VAL A 50 -31.52 -18.95 -2.50
C VAL A 50 -30.12 -18.61 -1.96
N ALA A 51 -29.09 -19.37 -2.36
CA ALA A 51 -27.70 -19.12 -1.97
C ALA A 51 -27.04 -17.95 -2.74
N LEU A 52 -27.61 -17.57 -3.89
CA LEU A 52 -27.04 -16.56 -4.78
C LEU A 52 -27.03 -15.13 -4.18
N PRO A 53 -28.10 -14.63 -3.52
CA PRO A 53 -28.09 -13.31 -2.90
C PRO A 53 -27.08 -13.18 -1.74
N GLY A 54 -26.91 -14.26 -0.96
CA GLY A 54 -25.92 -14.33 0.12
C GLY A 54 -24.48 -14.26 -0.41
N LEU A 55 -24.18 -15.05 -1.44
CA LEU A 55 -22.87 -15.02 -2.10
C LEU A 55 -22.56 -13.64 -2.69
N VAL A 56 -23.52 -13.00 -3.37
CA VAL A 56 -23.33 -11.65 -3.93
C VAL A 56 -23.06 -10.62 -2.83
N ARG A 57 -23.72 -10.74 -1.68
CA ARG A 57 -23.49 -9.84 -0.54
C ARG A 57 -22.08 -10.01 0.04
N THR A 58 -21.63 -11.25 0.20
CA THR A 58 -20.27 -11.56 0.66
C THR A 58 -19.21 -11.06 -0.29
N LEU A 59 -19.37 -11.30 -1.60
CA LEU A 59 -18.45 -10.80 -2.63
C LEU A 59 -18.42 -9.27 -2.67
N LYS A 60 -19.56 -8.59 -2.53
CA LYS A 60 -19.61 -7.12 -2.43
C LYS A 60 -18.90 -6.61 -1.18
N LEU A 61 -19.04 -7.28 -0.05
CA LEU A 61 -18.37 -6.91 1.19
C LEU A 61 -16.85 -7.06 1.01
N MET A 62 -16.39 -8.22 0.57
CA MET A 62 -14.98 -8.49 0.28
C MET A 62 -14.41 -7.47 -0.72
N GLY A 63 -15.11 -7.22 -1.82
CA GLY A 63 -14.70 -6.26 -2.84
C GLY A 63 -14.63 -4.83 -2.32
N ASN A 64 -15.58 -4.40 -1.48
CA ASN A 64 -15.54 -3.08 -0.85
C ASN A 64 -14.35 -2.92 0.08
N TYR A 65 -14.02 -3.93 0.90
CA TYR A 65 -12.82 -3.89 1.74
C TYR A 65 -11.54 -3.93 0.89
N GLY A 66 -11.46 -4.82 -0.09
CA GLY A 66 -10.38 -4.89 -1.07
C GLY A 66 -10.11 -3.54 -1.73
N MET A 67 -11.14 -2.89 -2.28
CA MET A 67 -10.99 -1.56 -2.90
C MET A 67 -10.54 -0.48 -1.91
N THR A 68 -11.03 -0.49 -0.68
CA THR A 68 -10.60 0.52 0.31
C THR A 68 -9.13 0.37 0.69
N PHE A 69 -8.65 -0.85 0.89
CA PHE A 69 -7.24 -1.08 1.19
C PHE A 69 -6.36 -0.87 -0.05
N ALA A 70 -6.85 -1.19 -1.25
CA ALA A 70 -6.16 -0.86 -2.49
C ALA A 70 -5.96 0.65 -2.65
N ALA A 71 -7.00 1.43 -2.34
CA ALA A 71 -6.91 2.89 -2.34
C ALA A 71 -5.90 3.40 -1.31
N ILE A 72 -5.90 2.84 -0.08
CA ILE A 72 -4.91 3.21 0.95
C ILE A 72 -3.49 2.91 0.46
N GLY A 73 -3.22 1.70 -0.04
CA GLY A 73 -1.89 1.30 -0.52
C GLY A 73 -1.43 2.11 -1.74
N GLY A 74 -2.32 2.40 -2.67
CA GLY A 74 -2.02 3.23 -3.85
C GLY A 74 -1.73 4.69 -3.47
N VAL A 75 -2.56 5.31 -2.63
CA VAL A 75 -2.34 6.70 -2.19
C VAL A 75 -1.08 6.80 -1.33
N TYR A 76 -0.84 5.84 -0.44
CA TYR A 76 0.37 5.79 0.40
C TYR A 76 1.64 5.82 -0.46
N ILE A 77 1.79 4.82 -1.35
CA ILE A 77 2.99 4.69 -2.19
C ILE A 77 3.09 5.84 -3.21
N GLY A 78 1.97 6.29 -3.78
CA GLY A 78 1.95 7.38 -4.74
C GLY A 78 2.42 8.71 -4.10
N VAL A 79 1.92 9.03 -2.91
CA VAL A 79 2.32 10.25 -2.19
C VAL A 79 3.76 10.14 -1.70
N GLU A 80 4.17 8.98 -1.17
CA GLU A 80 5.55 8.74 -0.73
C GLU A 80 6.55 9.01 -1.86
N GLN A 81 6.27 8.53 -3.07
CA GLN A 81 7.12 8.78 -4.24
C GLN A 81 7.13 10.23 -4.69
N LEU A 82 5.99 10.92 -4.65
CA LEU A 82 5.92 12.34 -4.98
C LEU A 82 6.79 13.17 -4.02
N VAL A 83 6.69 12.90 -2.72
CA VAL A 83 7.50 13.58 -1.70
C VAL A 83 8.97 13.21 -1.86
N GLN A 84 9.29 11.94 -2.13
CA GLN A 84 10.67 11.51 -2.36
C GLN A 84 11.29 12.18 -3.58
N ASN A 85 10.55 12.28 -4.70
CA ASN A 85 11.01 12.97 -5.91
C ASN A 85 11.19 14.47 -5.68
N TYR A 86 10.32 15.10 -4.88
CA TYR A 86 10.43 16.52 -4.57
C TYR A 86 11.59 16.84 -3.62
N ARG A 87 11.79 16.04 -2.56
CA ARG A 87 12.80 16.29 -1.53
C ARG A 87 14.15 15.66 -1.83
N MET A 88 14.23 14.75 -2.81
CA MET A 88 15.42 13.95 -3.13
C MET A 88 16.02 13.24 -1.90
N LYS A 89 15.17 12.95 -0.91
CA LYS A 89 15.52 12.31 0.37
C LYS A 89 14.58 11.13 0.59
N ARG A 90 15.12 10.03 1.12
CA ARG A 90 14.36 8.87 1.59
C ARG A 90 14.42 8.85 3.11
N ASP A 91 13.41 9.42 3.75
CA ASP A 91 13.28 9.48 5.21
C ASP A 91 11.86 9.08 5.64
N PHE A 92 11.72 8.75 6.93
CA PHE A 92 10.44 8.38 7.57
C PHE A 92 9.34 9.45 7.38
N VAL A 93 9.73 10.68 7.06
CA VAL A 93 8.82 11.79 6.78
C VAL A 93 8.01 11.50 5.50
N ASN A 94 8.61 10.87 4.49
CA ASN A 94 7.88 10.51 3.27
C ASN A 94 6.79 9.48 3.55
N GLY A 95 7.12 8.45 4.33
CA GLY A 95 6.17 7.45 4.81
C GLY A 95 5.07 8.09 5.66
N ALA A 96 5.43 8.94 6.64
CA ALA A 96 4.46 9.63 7.49
C ALA A 96 3.48 10.50 6.68
N VAL A 97 3.97 11.24 5.66
CA VAL A 97 3.12 12.05 4.78
C VAL A 97 2.24 11.16 3.89
N GLY A 98 2.78 10.07 3.36
CA GLY A 98 2.01 9.07 2.61
C GLY A 98 0.92 8.43 3.46
N GLY A 99 1.23 8.04 4.70
CA GLY A 99 0.31 7.46 5.68
C GLY A 99 -0.79 8.45 6.06
N PHE A 100 -0.43 9.70 6.34
CA PHE A 100 -1.38 10.76 6.61
C PHE A 100 -2.34 10.95 5.43
N ALA A 101 -1.80 11.10 4.22
CA ALA A 101 -2.61 11.34 3.02
C ALA A 101 -3.55 10.17 2.73
N ALA A 102 -3.06 8.93 2.82
CA ALA A 102 -3.87 7.73 2.61
C ALA A 102 -5.00 7.61 3.65
N GLY A 103 -4.70 7.84 4.93
CA GLY A 103 -5.69 7.78 6.01
C GLY A 103 -6.72 8.90 5.93
N ALA A 104 -6.25 10.14 5.78
CA ALA A 104 -7.11 11.31 5.73
C ALA A 104 -8.03 11.29 4.50
N SER A 105 -7.52 10.89 3.32
CA SER A 105 -8.33 10.85 2.11
C SER A 105 -9.29 9.65 2.09
N VAL A 106 -8.78 8.43 2.22
CA VAL A 106 -9.59 7.22 2.00
C VAL A 106 -10.55 6.99 3.15
N LEU A 107 -10.05 7.05 4.40
CA LEU A 107 -10.89 6.82 5.58
C LEU A 107 -11.71 8.06 5.93
N GLY A 108 -11.20 9.26 5.67
CA GLY A 108 -11.98 10.49 5.80
C GLY A 108 -13.16 10.57 4.84
N TYR A 109 -12.96 10.19 3.56
CA TYR A 109 -14.05 10.10 2.59
C TYR A 109 -15.10 9.05 2.99
N LYS A 110 -14.65 7.88 3.45
CA LYS A 110 -15.55 6.81 3.92
C LYS A 110 -16.32 7.20 5.18
N GLY A 111 -15.68 7.91 6.10
CA GLY A 111 -16.26 8.38 7.37
C GLY A 111 -17.07 9.67 7.25
N LYS A 112 -16.98 10.39 6.12
CA LYS A 112 -17.64 11.68 5.85
C LYS A 112 -17.45 12.71 6.96
N SER A 113 -16.29 12.68 7.61
CA SER A 113 -15.99 13.52 8.77
C SER A 113 -14.53 13.97 8.77
N ILE A 114 -14.32 15.25 9.01
CA ILE A 114 -12.99 15.85 9.15
C ILE A 114 -12.28 15.26 10.38
N SER A 115 -13.00 15.01 11.47
CA SER A 115 -12.42 14.40 12.67
C SER A 115 -11.91 12.99 12.38
N THR A 116 -12.65 12.21 11.59
CA THR A 116 -12.19 10.87 11.13
C THR A 116 -11.01 10.97 10.18
N ALA A 117 -11.00 11.96 9.29
CA ALA A 117 -9.86 12.19 8.40
C ALA A 117 -8.58 12.50 9.19
N LEU A 118 -8.68 13.41 10.16
CA LEU A 118 -7.54 13.80 10.99
C LEU A 118 -7.05 12.66 11.88
N SER A 119 -7.97 11.94 12.55
CA SER A 119 -7.58 10.83 13.43
C SER A 119 -7.01 9.65 12.66
N ALA A 120 -7.62 9.27 11.53
CA ALA A 120 -7.13 8.19 10.69
C ALA A 120 -5.81 8.56 10.00
N GLY A 121 -5.69 9.78 9.50
CA GLY A 121 -4.44 10.30 8.95
C GLY A 121 -3.32 10.31 9.98
N ALA A 122 -3.57 10.85 11.17
CA ALA A 122 -2.58 10.89 12.25
C ALA A 122 -2.16 9.48 12.70
N ALA A 123 -3.12 8.56 12.84
CA ALA A 123 -2.84 7.17 13.20
C ALA A 123 -1.95 6.48 12.16
N LEU A 124 -2.29 6.57 10.87
CA LEU A 124 -1.47 5.95 9.81
C LEU A 124 -0.12 6.62 9.62
N ALA A 125 -0.02 7.94 9.81
CA ALA A 125 1.24 8.66 9.80
C ALA A 125 2.15 8.19 10.93
N PHE A 126 1.60 8.07 12.14
CA PHE A 126 2.34 7.58 13.30
C PHE A 126 2.77 6.12 13.09
N THR A 127 1.87 5.24 12.64
CA THR A 127 2.21 3.85 12.35
C THR A 127 3.32 3.74 11.32
N SER A 128 3.25 4.52 10.23
CA SER A 128 4.30 4.53 9.20
C SER A 128 5.64 5.03 9.76
N ALA A 129 5.64 6.14 10.51
CA ALA A 129 6.86 6.66 11.13
C ALA A 129 7.49 5.66 12.11
N VAL A 130 6.68 4.96 12.89
CA VAL A 130 7.15 3.93 13.84
C VAL A 130 7.77 2.74 13.12
N ILE A 131 7.14 2.27 12.03
CA ILE A 131 7.69 1.19 11.19
C ILE A 131 9.05 1.61 10.61
N ASP A 132 9.13 2.85 10.09
CA ASP A 132 10.36 3.36 9.47
C ASP A 132 11.50 3.61 10.48
N ILE A 133 11.19 4.01 11.72
CA ILE A 133 12.17 4.20 12.81
C ILE A 133 12.74 2.85 13.29
N GLY A 134 11.96 1.77 13.24
CA GLY A 134 12.35 0.42 13.68
C GLY A 134 13.42 -0.27 12.82
N GLY A 135 14.08 0.44 11.90
CA GLY A 135 15.07 -0.13 10.98
C GLY A 135 14.46 -0.91 9.82
N GLN A 136 13.13 -1.07 9.79
CA GLN A 136 12.37 -1.32 8.56
C GLN A 136 12.16 0.02 7.86
N THR A 137 13.25 0.73 7.57
CA THR A 137 13.21 1.81 6.56
C THR A 137 12.42 1.28 5.38
N THR A 138 11.59 2.08 4.73
CA THR A 138 11.09 1.78 3.39
C THR A 138 12.27 1.39 2.48
N ARG A 139 12.67 0.12 2.53
CA ARG A 139 13.51 -0.54 1.55
C ARG A 139 12.57 -0.79 0.38
N ILE A 140 12.22 0.31 -0.27
CA ILE A 140 12.31 0.33 -1.72
C ILE A 140 13.77 0.70 -2.05
N ASP A 141 14.69 -0.04 -1.46
CA ASP A 141 15.93 -0.35 -2.10
C ASP A 141 15.48 -1.24 -3.26
N THR A 142 15.56 -0.76 -4.50
CA THR A 142 15.70 -1.69 -5.62
C THR A 142 17.12 -2.28 -5.61
N GLY A 143 17.58 -2.71 -4.43
CA GLY A 143 18.58 -3.74 -4.31
C GLY A 143 17.84 -5.04 -4.50
N LYS A 144 17.48 -5.38 -5.75
CA LYS A 144 17.60 -6.80 -6.07
C LYS A 144 19.08 -7.08 -5.88
N GLU A 145 19.46 -7.62 -4.72
CA GLU A 145 20.63 -8.46 -4.62
C GLU A 145 20.37 -9.67 -5.54
N TYR A 146 20.50 -9.44 -6.84
CA TYR A 146 20.94 -10.49 -7.72
C TYR A 146 22.33 -10.86 -7.20
N TYR A 147 22.45 -12.07 -6.64
CA TYR A 147 23.66 -12.89 -6.49
C TYR A 147 25.04 -12.22 -6.70
N PRO A 148 26.04 -12.60 -5.89
CA PRO A 148 27.15 -11.77 -5.44
C PRO A 148 28.10 -11.37 -6.57
N TYR A 149 27.79 -10.30 -7.29
CA TYR A 149 28.78 -9.65 -8.15
C TYR A 149 28.75 -8.14 -7.97
N THR A 150 29.86 -7.69 -7.40
CA THR A 150 30.24 -6.33 -7.03
C THR A 150 29.82 -5.29 -8.07
N THR A 151 28.94 -4.37 -7.72
CA THR A 151 28.82 -3.11 -8.45
C THR A 151 30.05 -2.26 -8.10
N LYS A 152 30.94 -2.08 -9.08
CA LYS A 152 32.29 -1.52 -8.92
C LYS A 152 32.32 -0.08 -8.38
N LYS A 153 33.24 0.10 -7.42
CA LYS A 153 34.19 1.19 -7.11
C LYS A 153 33.70 2.65 -7.10
N ARG A 154 33.73 3.21 -5.89
CA ARG A 154 33.86 4.64 -5.59
C ARG A 154 34.99 5.24 -6.45
N SER A 155 34.67 6.21 -7.31
CA SER A 155 35.69 7.02 -7.96
C SER A 155 36.37 7.87 -6.88
N HIS A 156 37.67 7.67 -6.71
CA HIS A 156 38.52 8.63 -6.03
C HIS A 156 38.43 9.94 -6.82
N ILE A 157 37.97 10.99 -6.15
CA ILE A 157 38.17 12.36 -6.60
C ILE A 157 39.63 12.69 -6.23
N GLU A 158 40.37 13.24 -7.20
CA GLU A 158 41.74 13.76 -7.06
C GLU A 158 41.92 14.65 -5.81
#